data_AF-A0A971CA31-F1
#
_entry.id   AF-A0A971CA31-F1
#
_cell.length_a   1.000
_cell.length_b   1.000
_cell.length_c   1.000
_cell.angle_alpha   90.00
_cell.angle_beta   90.00
_cell.angle_gamma   90.00
#
_symmetry.space_group_name_H-M   'P 1'
#
loop_
_entity.id
_entity.type
_entity.pdbx_description
1 polymer ?
#
loop_
_entity_poly.entity_id
_entity_poly.type
_entity_poly.pdbx_seq_one_letter_code
_entity_poly.pdbx_strand_id
1 'polypeptide(L)'
;MPGPGDGGVPQTGDRLRREDRGPGTGAGTDPRWAGPGAHGWQARRRGLRVGYAPGTFDMFHIGHLNLLRRASLRCDLLIAGVLSDDVTLVLKGHRPVVPQDERLEIVSGLDVVAEAVLERTVDKLAAWRRLRFDVVFKGDDWQGSETWTRLEHDFGRVGVQVVYLPYTRHTSSTRLRRLLGIG
;
A
#
# COMPACT_ATOMS: atom_id res chain seq x y z
N MET A 1 42.39 -33.86 -26.44
CA MET A 1 41.71 -33.49 -27.70
C MET A 1 40.70 -32.39 -27.41
N PRO A 2 41.04 -31.10 -27.62
CA PRO A 2 40.07 -30.00 -27.61
C PRO A 2 39.79 -29.46 -29.03
N GLY A 3 38.58 -28.97 -29.26
CA GLY A 3 38.22 -28.10 -30.39
C GLY A 3 36.71 -27.97 -30.55
N PRO A 4 36.21 -27.03 -31.37
CA PRO A 4 36.59 -25.62 -31.60
C PRO A 4 35.54 -24.68 -30.92
N GLY A 5 35.73 -23.39 -30.66
CA GLY A 5 36.25 -22.31 -31.49
C GLY A 5 35.21 -21.18 -31.50
N ASP A 6 35.66 -20.00 -31.07
CA ASP A 6 34.93 -18.75 -30.85
C ASP A 6 34.05 -18.23 -32.01
N GLY A 7 32.99 -17.53 -31.63
CA GLY A 7 32.39 -16.45 -32.42
C GLY A 7 32.16 -15.21 -31.55
N GLY A 8 33.09 -14.25 -31.58
CA GLY A 8 32.87 -12.87 -31.10
C GLY A 8 31.80 -12.15 -31.94
N VAL A 9 31.14 -11.08 -31.48
CA VAL A 9 31.57 -9.67 -31.37
C VAL A 9 30.29 -8.86 -30.98
N PRO A 10 30.25 -7.58 -30.50
CA PRO A 10 31.17 -6.70 -29.78
C PRO A 10 30.63 -6.17 -28.42
N GLN A 11 31.51 -5.50 -27.68
CA GLN A 11 31.21 -4.66 -26.53
C GLN A 11 30.56 -3.32 -26.92
N THR A 12 29.52 -2.90 -26.20
CA THR A 12 29.18 -1.48 -26.03
C THR A 12 28.54 -1.25 -24.67
N GLY A 13 29.03 -0.26 -23.93
CA GLY A 13 28.20 0.51 -23.01
C GLY A 13 28.42 0.27 -21.52
N ASP A 14 29.60 0.65 -21.06
CA ASP A 14 29.84 1.09 -19.70
C ASP A 14 28.78 2.13 -19.29
N ARG A 15 27.93 1.82 -18.31
CA ARG A 15 27.21 2.83 -17.51
C ARG A 15 26.83 2.25 -16.14
N LEU A 16 27.75 2.51 -15.22
CA LEU A 16 27.51 2.88 -13.82
C LEU A 16 26.97 1.76 -12.92
N ARG A 17 27.96 1.09 -12.32
CA ARG A 17 27.99 0.64 -10.91
C ARG A 17 26.87 1.26 -10.07
N ARG A 18 25.82 0.48 -9.77
CA ARG A 18 25.10 0.65 -8.51
C ARG A 18 25.92 -0.07 -7.46
N GLU A 19 26.65 0.72 -6.70
CA GLU A 19 27.34 0.26 -5.49
C GLU A 19 26.36 -0.49 -4.57
N ASP A 20 26.88 -1.55 -3.99
CA ASP A 20 26.30 -2.29 -2.88
C ASP A 20 25.68 -1.34 -1.85
N ARG A 21 24.35 -1.40 -1.73
CA ARG A 21 23.68 -1.00 -0.49
C ARG A 21 23.41 -2.28 0.30
N GLY A 22 24.39 -2.64 1.13
CA GLY A 22 24.15 -3.49 2.29
C GLY A 22 23.07 -2.87 3.20
N PRO A 23 22.57 -3.62 4.19
CA PRO A 23 21.42 -3.23 4.99
C PRO A 23 21.78 -2.04 5.88
N GLY A 24 21.49 -0.84 5.38
CA GLY A 24 21.69 0.40 6.10
C GLY A 24 20.69 0.52 7.23
N THR A 25 21.16 0.32 8.45
CA THR A 25 20.52 0.81 9.67
C THR A 25 20.43 2.33 9.59
N GLY A 26 19.31 2.84 9.12
CA GLY A 26 19.11 4.27 8.92
C GLY A 26 17.66 4.60 8.65
N ALA A 27 16.85 4.63 9.71
CA ALA A 27 15.64 5.44 9.74
C ALA A 27 16.04 6.92 9.66
N GLY A 28 16.43 7.35 8.45
CA GLY A 28 16.73 8.75 8.15
C GLY A 28 15.44 9.46 7.80
N THR A 29 14.78 10.07 8.79
CA THR A 29 13.70 11.03 8.52
C THR A 29 14.33 12.26 7.90
N ASP A 30 14.17 12.44 6.59
CA ASP A 30 14.40 13.72 5.96
C ASP A 30 13.55 14.79 6.71
N PRO A 31 14.14 15.90 7.17
CA PRO A 31 13.45 16.91 7.98
C PRO A 31 12.23 17.56 7.30
N ARG A 32 11.99 17.34 5.99
CA ARG A 32 10.72 17.74 5.35
C ARG A 32 9.55 16.75 5.55
N TRP A 33 9.75 15.63 6.28
CA TRP A 33 8.80 14.52 6.49
C TRP A 33 8.61 14.23 8.00
N ALA A 34 7.89 15.13 8.67
CA ALA A 34 7.69 15.10 10.11
C ALA A 34 6.57 14.14 10.56
N GLY A 35 6.88 12.88 10.87
CA GLY A 35 6.00 11.97 11.62
C GLY A 35 4.74 11.46 10.87
N PRO A 36 4.09 10.39 11.38
CA PRO A 36 3.00 9.72 10.67
C PRO A 36 1.77 10.62 10.50
N GLY A 37 1.34 10.84 9.25
CA GLY A 37 0.16 11.62 8.90
C GLY A 37 0.36 13.12 8.69
N ALA A 38 1.55 13.68 8.95
CA ALA A 38 1.83 15.08 8.58
C ALA A 38 1.93 15.26 7.06
N HIS A 39 2.29 14.20 6.33
CA HIS A 39 2.57 14.31 4.90
C HIS A 39 1.31 14.64 4.10
N GLY A 40 0.14 14.11 4.47
CA GLY A 40 -1.09 14.42 3.77
C GLY A 40 -1.50 15.90 3.91
N TRP A 41 -1.37 16.48 5.10
CA TRP A 41 -1.59 17.92 5.31
C TRP A 41 -0.60 18.78 4.51
N GLN A 42 0.68 18.43 4.53
CA GLN A 42 1.74 19.16 3.82
C GLN A 42 1.59 19.06 2.31
N ALA A 43 1.26 17.87 1.79
CA ALA A 43 1.02 17.62 0.37
C ALA A 43 -0.18 18.41 -0.14
N ARG A 44 -1.30 18.42 0.62
CA ARG A 44 -2.48 19.22 0.25
C ARG A 44 -2.20 20.71 0.22
N ARG A 45 -1.40 21.24 1.15
CA ARG A 45 -0.97 22.66 1.13
C ARG A 45 -0.13 23.01 -0.11
N ARG A 46 0.46 22.01 -0.75
CA ARG A 46 1.20 22.13 -2.01
C ARG A 46 0.33 21.87 -3.26
N GLY A 47 -0.97 21.65 -3.08
CA GLY A 47 -1.89 21.34 -4.18
C GLY A 47 -1.77 19.92 -4.72
N LEU A 48 -1.06 19.02 -4.02
CA LEU A 48 -0.94 17.62 -4.41
C LEU A 48 -2.19 16.84 -3.99
N ARG A 49 -2.64 15.94 -4.86
CA ARG A 49 -3.73 15.01 -4.60
C ARG A 49 -3.24 13.85 -3.76
N VAL A 50 -3.78 13.73 -2.54
CA VAL A 50 -3.40 12.68 -1.58
C VAL A 50 -4.35 11.50 -1.70
N GLY A 51 -3.79 10.33 -2.00
CA GLY A 51 -4.49 9.06 -2.05
C GLY A 51 -4.33 8.25 -0.76
N TYR A 52 -5.35 7.49 -0.40
CA TYR A 52 -5.31 6.57 0.74
C TYR A 52 -5.81 5.18 0.34
N ALA A 53 -5.03 4.14 0.63
CA ALA A 53 -5.40 2.75 0.37
C ALA A 53 -5.37 1.93 1.68
N PRO A 54 -6.52 1.75 2.36
CA PRO A 54 -6.59 0.94 3.58
C PRO A 54 -6.70 -0.56 3.28
N GLY A 55 -5.85 -1.35 3.93
CA GLY A 55 -5.86 -2.81 3.78
C GLY A 55 -5.20 -3.52 4.96
N THR A 56 -5.60 -4.76 5.21
CA THR A 56 -4.85 -5.63 6.12
C THR A 56 -3.49 -5.96 5.50
N PHE A 57 -3.42 -6.18 4.18
CA PHE A 57 -2.18 -6.59 3.51
C PHE A 57 -1.57 -7.89 4.06
N ASP A 58 -2.41 -8.78 4.60
CA ASP A 58 -2.02 -10.09 5.14
C ASP A 58 -1.56 -11.04 4.03
N MET A 59 -0.51 -11.83 4.30
CA MET A 59 0.14 -12.71 3.31
C MET A 59 0.32 -11.99 1.97
N PHE A 60 1.12 -10.92 1.98
CA PHE A 60 1.22 -9.98 0.87
C PHE A 60 1.45 -10.68 -0.47
N HIS A 61 0.65 -10.32 -1.48
CA HIS A 61 0.63 -11.00 -2.77
C HIS A 61 0.28 -10.03 -3.91
N ILE A 62 0.34 -10.51 -5.15
CA ILE A 62 0.18 -9.68 -6.37
C ILE A 62 -1.12 -8.84 -6.39
N GLY A 63 -2.21 -9.34 -5.81
CA GLY A 63 -3.45 -8.57 -5.67
C GLY A 63 -3.28 -7.26 -4.88
N HIS A 64 -2.54 -7.26 -3.77
CA HIS A 64 -2.25 -6.06 -3.00
C HIS A 64 -1.34 -5.11 -3.78
N LEU A 65 -0.28 -5.65 -4.40
CA LEU A 65 0.64 -4.85 -5.20
C LEU A 65 -0.06 -4.15 -6.37
N ASN A 66 -0.96 -4.85 -7.07
CA ASN A 66 -1.72 -4.27 -8.18
C ASN A 66 -2.71 -3.20 -7.71
N LEU A 67 -3.34 -3.38 -6.55
CA LEU A 67 -4.19 -2.36 -5.94
C LEU A 67 -3.39 -1.07 -5.68
N LEU A 68 -2.23 -1.19 -5.02
CA LEU A 68 -1.38 -0.05 -4.68
C LEU A 68 -0.79 0.64 -5.92
N ARG A 69 -0.33 -0.12 -6.92
CA ARG A 69 0.12 0.44 -8.22
C ARG A 69 -0.98 1.21 -8.95
N ARG A 70 -2.21 0.70 -8.94
CA ARG A 70 -3.34 1.38 -9.59
C ARG A 70 -3.77 2.62 -8.82
N ALA A 71 -3.68 2.58 -7.49
CA ALA A 71 -3.94 3.73 -6.63
C ALA A 71 -2.90 4.84 -6.85
N SER A 72 -1.61 4.48 -6.93
CA SER A 72 -0.52 5.45 -7.13
C SER A 72 -0.61 6.17 -8.47
N LEU A 73 -1.18 5.54 -9.51
CA LEU A 73 -1.45 6.19 -10.81
C LEU A 73 -2.58 7.24 -10.77
N ARG A 74 -3.29 7.36 -9.65
CA ARG A 74 -4.50 8.20 -9.49
C ARG A 74 -4.35 9.26 -8.40
N CYS A 75 -3.14 9.45 -7.87
CA CYS A 75 -2.80 10.44 -6.87
C CYS A 75 -1.31 10.83 -6.99
N ASP A 76 -0.93 11.96 -6.42
CA ASP A 76 0.46 12.41 -6.40
C ASP A 76 1.24 11.82 -5.22
N LEU A 77 0.52 11.52 -4.13
CA LEU A 77 1.07 10.91 -2.92
C LEU A 77 0.12 9.81 -2.44
N LEU A 78 0.60 8.56 -2.42
CA LEU A 78 -0.17 7.42 -1.91
C LEU A 78 0.23 7.10 -0.46
N ILE A 79 -0.75 7.19 0.44
CA ILE A 79 -0.66 6.68 1.81
C ILE A 79 -1.30 5.29 1.87
N ALA A 80 -0.55 4.28 2.30
CA ALA A 80 -1.09 2.94 2.57
C ALA A 80 -1.45 2.80 4.06
N GLY A 81 -2.73 2.58 4.35
CA GLY A 81 -3.21 2.33 5.70
C GLY A 81 -3.17 0.84 6.04
N VAL A 82 -2.12 0.39 6.70
CA VAL A 82 -1.94 -1.00 7.14
C VAL A 82 -2.79 -1.21 8.38
N LEU A 83 -3.88 -1.97 8.29
CA LEU A 83 -4.75 -2.22 9.45
C LEU A 83 -3.96 -2.97 10.54
N SER A 84 -4.04 -2.49 11.78
CA SER A 84 -3.51 -3.20 12.95
C SER A 84 -4.17 -4.57 13.13
N ASP A 85 -3.53 -5.42 13.93
CA ASP A 85 -4.05 -6.77 14.18
C ASP A 85 -5.42 -6.72 14.86
N ASP A 86 -5.62 -5.79 15.80
CA ASP A 86 -6.88 -5.62 16.51
C ASP A 86 -7.98 -5.04 15.62
N VAL A 87 -7.67 -4.05 14.78
CA VAL A 87 -8.62 -3.54 13.78
C VAL A 87 -9.01 -4.64 12.78
N THR A 88 -8.05 -5.47 12.38
CA THR A 88 -8.32 -6.60 11.49
C THR A 88 -9.23 -7.62 12.16
N LEU A 89 -8.97 -7.96 13.42
CA LEU A 89 -9.82 -8.87 14.21
C LEU A 89 -11.26 -8.33 14.30
N VAL A 90 -11.43 -7.05 14.63
CA VAL A 90 -12.77 -6.42 14.72
C VAL A 90 -13.50 -6.44 13.38
N LEU A 91 -12.81 -6.13 12.28
CA LEU A 91 -13.45 -6.02 10.96
C LEU A 91 -13.66 -7.36 10.25
N LYS A 92 -12.83 -8.37 10.53
CA LYS A 92 -12.80 -9.63 9.78
C LYS A 92 -13.10 -10.88 10.62
N GLY A 93 -13.17 -10.75 11.94
CA GLY A 93 -13.41 -11.86 12.86
C GLY A 93 -12.20 -12.78 13.07
N HIS A 94 -11.03 -12.45 12.52
CA HIS A 94 -9.80 -13.23 12.68
C HIS A 94 -8.56 -12.33 12.70
N ARG A 95 -7.50 -12.76 13.38
CA ARG A 95 -6.19 -12.07 13.31
C ARG A 95 -5.50 -12.36 11.98
N PRO A 96 -4.67 -11.44 11.44
CA PRO A 96 -3.83 -11.72 10.29
C PRO A 96 -2.78 -12.80 10.63
N VAL A 97 -2.27 -13.49 9.61
CA VAL A 97 -1.19 -14.48 9.79
C VAL A 97 0.14 -13.77 10.01
N VAL A 98 0.38 -12.72 9.22
CA VAL A 98 1.59 -11.90 9.32
C VAL A 98 1.34 -10.77 10.33
N PRO A 99 2.18 -10.59 11.36
CA PRO A 99 2.05 -9.51 12.34
C PRO A 99 2.04 -8.12 11.71
N GLN A 100 1.37 -7.17 12.37
CA GLN A 100 1.21 -5.82 11.82
C GLN A 100 2.51 -5.09 11.50
N ASP A 101 3.57 -5.30 12.27
CA ASP A 101 4.83 -4.59 12.08
C ASP A 101 5.57 -5.09 10.83
N GLU A 102 5.55 -6.41 10.59
CA GLU A 102 6.07 -7.02 9.35
C GLU A 102 5.26 -6.57 8.12
N ARG A 103 3.92 -6.54 8.22
CA ARG A 103 3.07 -6.04 7.12
C ARG A 103 3.34 -4.56 6.84
N LEU A 104 3.57 -3.77 7.89
CA LEU A 104 3.93 -2.36 7.75
C LEU A 104 5.27 -2.20 7.04
N GLU A 105 6.28 -2.98 7.42
CA GLU A 105 7.60 -2.96 6.79
C GLU A 105 7.54 -3.35 5.31
N ILE A 106 6.84 -4.45 4.97
CA ILE A 106 6.65 -4.89 3.58
C ILE A 106 6.02 -3.78 2.74
N VAL A 107 4.97 -3.14 3.24
CA VAL A 107 4.25 -2.08 2.51
C VAL A 107 5.08 -0.79 2.42
N SER A 108 5.88 -0.49 3.45
CA SER A 108 6.78 0.67 3.46
C SER A 108 7.90 0.56 2.43
N GLY A 109 8.33 -0.68 2.10
CA GLY A 109 9.36 -0.94 1.10
C GLY A 109 8.92 -0.82 -0.37
N LEU A 110 7.65 -0.45 -0.62
CA LEU A 110 7.13 -0.35 -1.99
C LEU A 110 7.33 1.06 -2.56
N ASP A 111 8.03 1.17 -3.69
CA ASP A 111 8.28 2.46 -4.37
C ASP A 111 7.02 3.27 -4.69
N VAL A 112 5.86 2.61 -4.84
CA VAL A 112 4.57 3.24 -5.15
C VAL A 112 3.86 3.80 -3.92
N VAL A 113 4.36 3.51 -2.72
CA VAL A 113 3.81 3.96 -1.44
C VAL A 113 4.71 5.06 -0.90
N ALA A 114 4.18 6.28 -0.83
CA ALA A 114 4.93 7.41 -0.28
C ALA A 114 5.00 7.37 1.25
N GLU A 115 3.98 6.82 1.89
CA GLU A 115 3.92 6.62 3.35
C GLU A 115 3.07 5.39 3.66
N ALA A 116 3.60 4.47 4.47
CA ALA A 116 2.78 3.42 5.08
C ALA A 116 2.53 3.79 6.54
N VAL A 117 1.28 3.69 6.97
CA VAL A 117 0.86 4.01 8.34
C VAL A 117 0.11 2.84 8.95
N LEU A 118 0.38 2.57 10.22
CA LEU A 118 -0.42 1.63 10.98
C LEU A 118 -1.76 2.25 11.35
N GLU A 119 -2.85 1.66 10.83
CA GLU A 119 -4.21 2.10 11.04
C GLU A 119 -4.82 1.38 12.25
N ARG A 120 -5.08 2.16 13.30
CA ARG A 120 -5.53 1.68 14.62
C ARG A 120 -6.99 1.97 14.90
N THR A 121 -7.71 2.58 13.94
CA THR A 121 -9.15 2.84 14.08
C THR A 121 -9.97 2.16 12.99
N VAL A 122 -11.18 1.76 13.36
CA VAL A 122 -12.24 1.34 12.43
C VAL A 122 -12.97 2.53 11.81
N ASP A 123 -12.92 3.70 12.46
CA ASP A 123 -13.53 4.95 11.99
C ASP A 123 -12.71 5.56 10.85
N LYS A 124 -13.27 5.49 9.65
CA LYS A 124 -12.65 5.99 8.42
C LYS A 124 -12.61 7.52 8.35
N LEU A 125 -13.53 8.22 8.99
CA LEU A 125 -13.47 9.68 9.11
C LEU A 125 -12.41 10.12 10.12
N ALA A 126 -12.19 9.37 11.20
CA ALA A 126 -11.06 9.61 12.09
C ALA A 126 -9.72 9.41 11.37
N ALA A 127 -9.59 8.37 10.54
CA ALA A 127 -8.43 8.18 9.67
C ALA A 127 -8.24 9.39 8.72
N TRP A 128 -9.33 9.88 8.10
CA TRP A 128 -9.27 11.08 7.27
C TRP A 128 -8.87 12.34 8.04
N ARG A 129 -9.38 12.58 9.26
CA ARG A 129 -8.98 13.75 10.06
C ARG A 129 -7.47 13.77 10.33
N ARG A 130 -6.88 12.59 10.54
CA ARG A 130 -5.44 12.42 10.78
C ARG A 130 -4.61 12.55 9.50
N LEU A 131 -5.02 11.87 8.43
CA LEU A 131 -4.20 11.70 7.21
C LEU A 131 -4.53 12.68 6.09
N ARG A 132 -5.72 13.27 6.10
CA ARG A 132 -6.23 14.24 5.11
C ARG A 132 -6.04 13.84 3.65
N PHE A 133 -6.41 12.62 3.31
CA PHE A 133 -6.49 12.23 1.91
C PHE A 133 -7.65 12.93 1.18
N ASP A 134 -7.56 13.01 -0.14
CA ASP A 134 -8.57 13.53 -1.06
C ASP A 134 -9.33 12.40 -1.76
N VAL A 135 -8.70 11.23 -1.88
CA VAL A 135 -9.29 10.04 -2.49
C VAL A 135 -8.94 8.79 -1.70
N VAL A 136 -9.93 7.93 -1.47
CA VAL A 136 -9.72 6.59 -0.91
C VAL A 136 -9.91 5.53 -1.99
N PHE A 137 -9.00 4.57 -2.02
CA PHE A 137 -9.00 3.47 -2.98
C PHE A 137 -9.40 2.16 -2.32
N LYS A 138 -10.27 1.41 -2.99
CA LYS A 138 -10.69 0.07 -2.57
C LYS A 138 -10.81 -0.86 -3.77
N GLY A 139 -10.77 -2.17 -3.55
CA GLY A 139 -11.16 -3.12 -4.59
C GLY A 139 -12.65 -3.00 -4.93
N ASP A 140 -13.01 -3.25 -6.18
CA ASP A 140 -14.39 -3.24 -6.68
C ASP A 140 -15.30 -4.32 -6.07
N ASP A 141 -14.71 -5.31 -5.39
CA ASP A 141 -15.41 -6.30 -4.57
C ASP A 141 -16.23 -5.68 -3.42
N TRP A 142 -15.99 -4.42 -3.08
CA TRP A 142 -16.71 -3.68 -2.02
C TRP A 142 -17.81 -2.76 -2.54
N GLN A 143 -17.87 -2.55 -3.85
CA GLN A 143 -18.80 -1.61 -4.47
C GLN A 143 -20.25 -2.07 -4.24
N GLY A 144 -21.10 -1.14 -3.81
CA GLY A 144 -22.52 -1.41 -3.54
C GLY A 144 -22.81 -2.09 -2.20
N SER A 145 -21.79 -2.36 -1.37
CA SER A 145 -22.03 -2.80 0.01
C SER A 145 -22.57 -1.66 0.86
N GLU A 146 -23.49 -1.96 1.79
CA GLU A 146 -24.12 -0.93 2.63
C GLU A 146 -23.10 -0.07 3.40
N THR A 147 -22.03 -0.69 3.89
CA THR A 147 -20.94 0.00 4.57
C THR A 147 -20.26 1.02 3.67
N TRP A 148 -19.94 0.64 2.43
CA TRP A 148 -19.22 1.54 1.53
C TRP A 148 -20.11 2.58 0.86
N THR A 149 -21.39 2.28 0.64
CA THR A 149 -22.39 3.28 0.23
C THR A 149 -22.53 4.39 1.29
N ARG A 150 -22.55 4.04 2.58
CA ARG A 150 -22.54 5.04 3.66
C ARG A 150 -21.23 5.83 3.70
N LEU A 151 -20.09 5.16 3.53
CA LEU A 151 -18.79 5.82 3.48
C LEU A 151 -18.67 6.78 2.30
N GLU A 152 -19.21 6.46 1.12
CA GLU A 152 -19.27 7.38 -0.02
C GLU A 152 -19.99 8.68 0.33
N HIS A 153 -21.15 8.58 0.98
CA HIS A 153 -21.89 9.74 1.44
C HIS A 153 -21.09 10.55 2.48
N ASP A 154 -20.54 9.89 3.49
CA ASP A 154 -19.81 10.55 4.58
C ASP A 154 -18.51 11.20 4.10
N PHE A 155 -17.79 10.55 3.19
CA PHE A 155 -16.61 11.11 2.54
C PHE A 155 -16.96 12.27 1.61
N GLY A 156 -18.07 12.18 0.87
CA GLY A 156 -18.56 13.27 0.02
C GLY A 156 -18.76 14.57 0.80
N ARG A 157 -19.27 14.50 2.05
CA ARG A 157 -19.46 15.66 2.93
C ARG A 157 -18.17 16.38 3.32
N VAL A 158 -17.03 15.71 3.20
CA VAL A 158 -15.70 16.25 3.49
C VAL A 158 -14.83 16.40 2.23
N GLY A 159 -15.44 16.29 1.05
CA GLY A 159 -14.77 16.44 -0.24
C GLY A 159 -13.85 15.29 -0.62
N VAL A 160 -14.03 14.11 -0.03
CA VAL A 160 -13.25 12.91 -0.32
C VAL A 160 -13.97 12.05 -1.35
N GLN A 161 -13.24 11.61 -2.37
CA GLN A 161 -13.75 10.68 -3.38
C GLN A 161 -13.47 9.23 -2.99
N VAL A 162 -14.40 8.32 -3.26
CA VAL A 162 -14.19 6.87 -3.19
C VAL A 162 -13.97 6.35 -4.61
N VAL A 163 -12.86 5.64 -4.84
CA VAL A 163 -12.52 5.05 -6.13
C VAL A 163 -12.34 3.54 -5.97
N TYR A 164 -13.16 2.79 -6.70
CA TYR A 164 -13.06 1.34 -6.80
C TYR A 164 -12.09 0.96 -7.92
N LEU A 165 -11.21 0.01 -7.63
CA LEU A 165 -10.18 -0.49 -8.53
C LEU A 165 -10.41 -1.98 -8.81
N PRO A 166 -10.16 -2.46 -10.05
CA PRO A 166 -10.43 -3.84 -10.41
C PRO A 166 -9.78 -4.84 -9.45
N TYR A 167 -10.53 -5.74 -8.85
CA TYR A 167 -9.98 -6.75 -7.97
C TYR A 167 -9.21 -7.81 -8.76
N THR A 168 -8.01 -8.19 -8.27
CA THR A 168 -7.23 -9.27 -8.88
C THR A 168 -7.65 -10.61 -8.29
N ARG A 169 -8.40 -11.42 -9.04
CA ARG A 169 -9.12 -12.60 -8.52
C ARG A 169 -8.28 -13.87 -8.27
N HIS A 170 -7.05 -13.96 -8.80
CA HIS A 170 -6.30 -15.22 -8.75
C HIS A 170 -5.77 -15.57 -7.35
N THR A 171 -5.21 -14.60 -6.63
CA THR A 171 -4.59 -14.81 -5.31
C THR A 171 -5.21 -13.85 -4.30
N SER A 172 -5.73 -14.42 -3.21
CA SER A 172 -6.30 -13.68 -2.08
C SER A 172 -5.88 -14.32 -0.76
N SER A 173 -5.78 -13.53 0.32
CA SER A 173 -5.50 -14.05 1.66
C SER A 173 -6.52 -15.11 2.10
N THR A 174 -7.80 -14.96 1.73
CA THR A 174 -8.84 -15.96 1.99
C THR A 174 -8.54 -17.30 1.29
N ARG A 175 -8.08 -17.26 0.03
CA ARG A 175 -7.70 -18.47 -0.71
C ARG A 175 -6.47 -19.14 -0.08
N LEU A 176 -5.47 -18.35 0.32
CA LEU A 176 -4.26 -18.86 0.95
C LEU A 176 -4.55 -19.50 2.32
N ARG A 177 -5.37 -18.84 3.15
CA ARG A 177 -5.88 -19.39 4.43
C ARG A 177 -6.51 -20.75 4.26
N ARG A 178 -7.42 -20.87 3.29
CA ARG A 178 -8.08 -22.15 2.96
C ARG A 178 -7.09 -23.24 2.54
N LEU A 179 -6.06 -22.89 1.76
CA LEU A 179 -5.06 -23.86 1.31
C LEU A 179 -4.13 -24.32 2.45
N LEU A 180 -3.85 -23.44 3.41
CA LEU A 180 -3.01 -23.72 4.57
C LEU A 180 -3.79 -24.36 5.74
N GLY A 181 -5.11 -24.49 5.62
CA GLY A 181 -5.96 -25.07 6.67
C GLY A 181 -6.11 -24.18 7.91
N ILE A 182 -5.95 -22.86 7.76
CA ILE A 182 -6.03 -21.89 8.86
C ILE A 182 -7.24 -20.98 8.64
N GLY A 183 -8.17 -20.97 9.60
CA GLY A 183 -9.35 -20.08 9.63
C GLY A 183 -9.01 -18.75 10.28
#